data_AF-A0A958N663-F1
#
_entry.id   AF-A0A958N663-F1
#
_cell.length_a   1.000
_cell.length_b   1.000
_cell.length_c   1.000
_cell.angle_alpha   90.00
_cell.angle_beta   90.00
_cell.angle_gamma   90.00
#
_symmetry.space_group_name_H-M   'P 1'
#
loop_
_entity.id
_entity.type
_entity.pdbx_description
1 polymer ?
#
loop_
_entity_poly.entity_id
_entity_poly.type
_entity_poly.pdbx_seq_one_letter_code
_entity_poly.pdbx_strand_id
1 'polypeptide(L)' 'MVQFHMGVSFEKAETLVENMGGESLNKIKSINSLTISIPENKIDDLSNIDEVKRIETISSPAEDKLANSRKVINVDYNLN' A
#
# COMPACT_ATOMS: atom_id res chain seq x y z
N MET A 1 3.11 0.06 2.72
CA MET A 1 4.55 0.28 2.97
C MET A 1 4.86 -0.10 4.40
N VAL A 2 6.00 -0.74 4.63
CA VAL A 2 6.44 -1.20 5.95
C VAL A 2 7.87 -0.72 6.17
N GLN A 3 8.10 -0.05 7.28
CA GLN A 3 9.42 0.37 7.73
C GLN A 3 9.93 -0.61 8.78
N PHE A 4 11.17 -1.06 8.61
CA PHE A 4 11.84 -1.96 9.54
C PHE A 4 12.88 -1.20 10.38
N HIS A 5 13.23 -1.75 11.54
CA HIS A 5 14.36 -1.24 12.32
C HIS A 5 15.66 -1.31 11.50
N MET A 6 16.56 -0.33 11.67
CA MET A 6 17.80 -0.22 10.85
C MET A 6 18.74 -1.44 10.95
N GLY A 7 18.62 -2.26 12.00
CA GLY A 7 19.37 -3.51 12.15
C GLY A 7 18.81 -4.69 11.35
N VAL A 8 17.66 -4.54 10.71
CA VAL A 8 17.01 -5.57 9.91
C VAL A 8 17.49 -5.45 8.46
N SER A 9 18.11 -6.52 7.95
CA SER A 9 18.53 -6.56 6.54
C SER A 9 17.32 -6.64 5.61
N PHE A 10 17.46 -6.13 4.39
CA PHE A 10 16.41 -6.24 3.38
C PHE A 10 16.07 -7.70 3.03
N GLU A 11 17.08 -8.59 3.01
CA GLU A 11 16.86 -10.02 2.79
C GLU A 11 15.94 -10.62 3.86
N LYS A 12 16.22 -10.34 5.15
CA LYS A 12 15.37 -10.78 6.25
C LYS A 12 13.96 -10.18 6.14
N ALA A 13 13.86 -8.90 5.82
CA ALA A 13 12.58 -8.22 5.66
C ALA A 13 11.74 -8.82 4.52
N GLU A 14 12.37 -9.16 3.40
CA GLU A 14 11.70 -9.82 2.27
C GLU A 14 11.25 -11.24 2.63
N THR A 15 12.09 -12.03 3.27
CA THR A 15 11.70 -13.37 3.75
C THR A 15 10.51 -13.32 4.72
N LEU A 16 10.45 -12.31 5.61
CA LEU A 16 9.28 -12.11 6.48
C LEU A 16 8.00 -11.85 5.68
N VAL A 17 8.08 -11.02 4.65
CA VAL A 17 6.96 -10.68 3.77
C VAL A 17 6.50 -11.90 2.96
N GLU A 18 7.45 -12.67 2.42
CA GLU A 18 7.17 -13.90 1.68
C GLU A 18 6.51 -14.97 2.57
N ASN A 19 6.97 -15.13 3.81
CA ASN A 19 6.36 -16.05 4.79
C ASN A 19 4.92 -15.68 5.15
N MET A 20 4.52 -14.42 4.93
CA MET A 20 3.14 -13.96 5.09
C MET A 20 2.29 -14.14 3.82
N GLY A 21 2.85 -14.75 2.77
CA GLY A 21 2.21 -14.86 1.47
C GLY A 21 2.15 -13.54 0.71
N GLY A 22 3.04 -12.60 1.04
CA GLY A 22 3.19 -11.34 0.33
C GLY A 22 4.37 -11.30 -0.63
N GLU A 23 4.50 -10.16 -1.29
CA GLU A 23 5.60 -9.84 -2.20
C GLU A 23 6.15 -8.44 -1.93
N SER A 24 7.46 -8.29 -2.16
CA SER A 24 8.16 -7.01 -2.11
C SER A 24 8.07 -6.32 -3.48
N LEU A 25 7.47 -5.14 -3.53
CA LEU A 25 7.28 -4.35 -4.75
C LEU A 25 8.40 -3.33 -4.96
N ASN A 26 8.93 -2.76 -3.87
CA ASN A 26 9.99 -1.75 -3.94
C ASN A 26 10.78 -1.65 -2.62
N LYS A 27 12.04 -1.21 -2.71
CA LYS A 27 12.94 -0.96 -1.57
C LYS A 27 13.29 0.52 -1.45
N ILE A 28 13.10 1.09 -0.26
CA ILE A 28 13.50 2.46 0.05
C ILE A 28 14.62 2.41 1.09
N LYS A 29 15.87 2.34 0.60
CA LYS A 29 17.08 2.11 1.40
C LYS A 29 17.33 3.18 2.46
N SER A 30 17.06 4.45 2.15
CA SER A 30 17.32 5.59 3.05
C SER A 30 16.53 5.54 4.35
N ILE A 31 15.40 4.82 4.38
CA ILE A 31 14.52 4.70 5.55
C ILE A 31 14.28 3.25 5.95
N ASN A 32 15.06 2.30 5.42
CA ASN A 32 14.91 0.86 5.62
C ASN A 32 13.45 0.37 5.48
N SER A 33 12.81 0.70 4.36
CA SER A 33 11.39 0.38 4.13
C SER A 33 11.16 -0.44 2.87
N LEU A 34 10.12 -1.28 2.90
CA LEU A 34 9.60 -2.02 1.76
C LEU A 34 8.18 -1.54 1.40
N THR A 35 7.93 -1.35 0.12
CA THR A 35 6.55 -1.39 -0.39
C THR A 35 6.21 -2.83 -0.65
N ILE A 36 5.11 -3.33 -0.09
CA ILE A 36 4.74 -4.74 -0.16
C ILE A 36 3.28 -4.88 -0.52
N SER A 37 2.94 -6.02 -1.12
CA SER A 37 1.57 -6.52 -1.23
C SER A 37 1.45 -7.73 -0.29
N ILE A 38 0.48 -7.73 0.60
CA ILE A 38 0.19 -8.85 1.52
C ILE A 38 -1.33 -9.04 1.61
N PRO A 39 -1.82 -10.24 1.97
CA PRO A 39 -3.22 -10.43 2.33
C PRO A 39 -3.64 -9.49 3.47
N GLU A 40 -4.84 -8.93 3.39
CA GLU A 40 -5.34 -7.93 4.35
C GLU A 40 -5.38 -8.49 5.79
N ASN A 41 -5.72 -9.77 5.94
CA ASN A 41 -5.72 -10.47 7.24
C ASN A 41 -4.33 -10.68 7.85
N LYS A 42 -3.25 -10.30 7.16
CA LYS A 42 -1.87 -10.36 7.66
C LYS A 42 -1.32 -9.02 8.13
N ILE A 43 -2.07 -7.93 7.99
CA ILE A 43 -1.64 -6.60 8.45
C ILE A 43 -1.46 -6.60 9.97
N ASP A 44 -2.38 -7.22 10.72
CA ASP A 44 -2.29 -7.32 12.18
C ASP A 44 -1.09 -8.18 12.60
N ASP A 45 -0.89 -9.34 11.96
CA ASP A 45 0.28 -10.21 12.20
C ASP A 45 1.59 -9.43 11.98
N LEU A 46 1.69 -8.67 10.89
CA LEU A 46 2.84 -7.85 10.55
C LEU A 46 3.08 -6.73 11.57
N SER A 47 2.02 -6.13 12.13
CA SER A 47 2.14 -5.07 13.13
C SER A 47 2.70 -5.54 14.47
N ASN A 48 2.63 -6.85 14.74
CA ASN A 48 3.13 -7.48 15.96
C ASN A 48 4.56 -8.02 15.83
N ILE A 49 5.21 -7.84 14.68
CA ILE A 49 6.59 -8.25 14.46
C ILE A 49 7.55 -7.23 15.07
N ASP A 50 8.44 -7.67 15.95
CA ASP A 50 9.44 -6.83 16.63
C ASP A 50 10.35 -6.06 15.66
N GLU A 51 10.64 -6.62 14.48
CA GLU A 51 11.41 -5.99 13.42
C GLU A 51 10.70 -4.83 12.73
N VAL A 52 9.37 -4.75 12.84
CA VAL A 52 8.53 -3.73 12.18
C VAL A 52 8.43 -2.50 13.06
N LYS A 53 8.90 -1.37 12.51
CA LYS A 53 8.88 -0.07 13.18
C LYS A 53 7.60 0.72 12.90
N ARG A 54 7.10 0.65 11.66
CA ARG A 54 5.92 1.41 11.21
C ARG A 54 5.30 0.73 10.01
N ILE A 55 3.97 0.75 9.95
CA ILE A 55 3.19 0.34 8.79
C ILE A 55 2.40 1.56 8.29
N GLU A 56 2.36 1.72 6.97
CA GLU A 56 1.51 2.70 6.31
C GLU A 56 0.76 2.00 5.17
N THR A 57 -0.55 1.85 5.33
CA THR A 57 -1.41 1.23 4.34
C THR A 57 -1.71 2.25 3.24
N ILE A 58 -1.35 1.92 2.01
CA ILE A 58 -1.78 2.68 0.84
C ILE A 58 -3.09 2.04 0.42
N SER A 59 -4.22 2.64 0.82
CA SER A 59 -5.51 2.23 0.26
C SER A 59 -5.41 2.41 -1.25
N SER A 60 -5.69 1.35 -2.02
CA SER A 60 -5.92 1.51 -3.45
C SER A 60 -6.90 2.67 -3.62
N PRO A 61 -6.62 3.66 -4.50
CA PRO A 61 -7.61 4.68 -4.79
C PRO A 61 -8.87 3.93 -5.17
N ALA A 62 -9.92 4.08 -4.37
CA ALA A 62 -11.20 3.44 -4.62
C ALA A 62 -11.48 3.63 -6.11
N GLU A 63 -11.68 2.53 -6.85
CA GLU A 63 -12.17 2.62 -8.23
C GLU A 63 -13.25 3.70 -8.25
N ASP A 64 -12.95 4.76 -9.01
CA ASP A 64 -13.61 6.05 -9.00
C ASP A 64 -15.09 6.00 -8.59
N LYS A 65 -15.40 6.18 -7.29
CA LYS A 65 -16.73 6.70 -6.90
C LYS A 65 -16.94 8.13 -7.42
N LEU A 66 -15.89 8.74 -7.99
CA LEU A 66 -15.93 9.98 -8.78
C LEU A 66 -16.52 9.79 -10.19
N ALA A 67 -16.55 8.57 -10.75
CA ALA A 67 -17.16 8.31 -12.07
C ALA A 67 -18.68 8.56 -12.05
N ASN A 68 -19.33 8.39 -10.88
CA ASN A 68 -20.75 8.66 -10.71
C ASN A 68 -21.09 10.10 -10.30
N SER A 69 -20.10 10.97 -10.03
CA SER A 69 -20.34 12.38 -9.68
C SER A 69 -20.27 13.33 -10.88
N ARG A 70 -19.86 12.85 -12.06
CA ARG A 70 -20.01 13.64 -13.30
C ARG A 70 -21.44 13.53 -13.80
N LYS A 71 -22.34 14.26 -13.15
CA LYS A 71 -23.61 14.65 -13.76
C LYS A 71 -23.24 15.52 -14.97
N VAL A 72 -23.19 14.92 -16.15
CA VAL A 72 -23.03 15.66 -17.41
C VAL A 72 -24.25 16.57 -17.49
N ILE A 73 -24.06 17.85 -17.18
CA ILE A 73 -25.03 18.87 -17.54
C ILE A 73 -24.80 19.11 -19.02
N ASN A 74 -25.51 18.37 -19.88
CA ASN A 74 -25.65 18.75 -21.27
C ASN A 74 -26.43 20.07 -21.27
N VAL A 75 -25.73 21.18 -21.44
CA VAL A 75 -26.37 22.44 -21.82
C VAL A 75 -26.40 22.42 -23.34
N ASP A 76 -27.49 21.86 -23.89
CA ASP A 76 -27.83 22.06 -25.30
C ASP A 76 -28.03 23.57 -25.51
N TYR A 77 -27.05 24.24 -26.10
CA TYR A 77 -27.26 25.55 -26.69
C TYR A 77 -27.95 25.36 -28.05
N ASN A 78 -29.26 25.15 -28.02
CA ASN A 78 -30.11 25.53 -29.13
C ASN A 78 -30.26 27.06 -29.10
N LEU A 79 -29.61 27.75 -30.02
CA LEU A 79 -29.97 29.11 -30.39
C LEU A 79 -30.45 29.08 -31.84
N ASN A 80 -31.76 29.33 -31.98
CA ASN A 80 -32.42 29.73 -33.22
C ASN A 80 -31.76 30.97 -33.83
#